data_AF-A0A957ZCY9-F1
#
_entry.id   AF-A0A957ZCY9-F1
#
_cell.length_a   1.000
_cell.length_b   1.000
_cell.length_c   1.000
_cell.angle_alpha   90.00
_cell.angle_beta   90.00
_cell.angle_gamma   90.00
#
_symmetry.space_group_name_H-M   'P 1'
#
loop_
_entity.id
_entity.type
_entity.pdbx_description
1 polymer ?
#
loop_
_entity_poly.entity_id
_entity_poly.type
_entity_poly.pdbx_seq_one_letter_code
_entity_poly.pdbx_strand_id
1 'polypeptide(L)' 'MAHKKGGGSSRNNRDSNAQRLGIKRFGGERVTAGSILVRQRGTK' A
#
# COMPACT_ATOMS: atom_id res chain seq x y z
N MET A 1 1.11 26.44 -39.62
CA MET A 1 0.44 25.66 -38.57
C MET A 1 1.17 25.88 -37.25
N ALA A 2 0.62 26.78 -36.45
CA ALA A 2 1.04 27.00 -35.07
C ALA A 2 0.50 25.90 -34.15
N HIS A 3 1.02 25.91 -32.92
CA HIS A 3 0.74 25.03 -31.78
C HIS A 3 1.67 23.80 -31.68
N LYS A 4 2.84 24.07 -31.08
CA LYS A 4 3.58 23.07 -30.28
C LYS A 4 2.56 22.27 -29.47
N LYS A 5 2.64 20.94 -29.60
CA LYS A 5 1.93 19.94 -28.81
C LYS A 5 2.12 20.29 -27.33
N GLY A 6 1.09 20.86 -26.70
CA GLY A 6 1.08 21.17 -25.27
C GLY A 6 0.99 19.88 -24.47
N GLY A 7 2.09 19.13 -24.40
CA GLY A 7 2.21 17.96 -23.54
C GLY A 7 2.35 18.42 -22.10
N GLY A 8 1.23 18.55 -21.39
CA GLY A 8 1.24 18.80 -19.95
C GLY A 8 1.99 17.66 -19.25
N SER A 9 3.16 17.97 -18.69
CA SER A 9 3.88 17.03 -17.84
C SER A 9 3.05 16.79 -16.59
N SER A 10 2.68 15.53 -16.33
CA SER A 10 2.07 15.15 -15.06
C SER A 10 3.03 15.53 -13.93
N ARG A 11 2.60 16.42 -13.03
CA ARG A 11 3.44 16.99 -11.98
C ARG A 11 3.33 16.26 -10.65
N ASN A 12 2.41 15.29 -10.54
CA ASN A 12 2.05 14.64 -9.28
C ASN A 12 1.86 13.12 -9.43
N ASN A 13 2.96 12.40 -9.68
CA ASN A 13 2.99 10.93 -9.62
C ASN A 13 3.91 10.47 -8.47
N ARG A 14 3.60 10.90 -7.24
CA ARG A 14 4.35 10.52 -6.02
C ARG A 14 3.51 9.54 -5.23
N ASP A 15 3.96 8.30 -5.18
CA ASP A 15 3.43 7.29 -4.27
C ASP A 15 4.59 6.66 -3.49
N SER A 16 4.28 6.21 -2.28
CA SER A 16 5.20 5.45 -1.43
C SER A 16 5.00 3.96 -1.65
N ASN A 17 6.04 3.16 -1.36
CA ASN A 17 5.91 1.71 -1.45
C ASN A 17 4.83 1.18 -0.50
N ALA A 18 3.97 0.29 -1.01
CA ALA A 18 2.95 -0.35 -0.21
C ALA A 18 3.56 -1.15 0.96
N GLN A 19 3.03 -0.95 2.17
CA GLN A 19 3.56 -1.56 3.39
C GLN A 19 2.98 -2.94 3.73
N ARG A 20 2.16 -3.49 2.81
CA ARG A 20 1.52 -4.81 2.93
C ARG A 20 0.82 -5.01 4.27
N LEU A 21 0.07 -3.99 4.71
CA LEU A 21 -0.77 -4.04 5.90
C LEU A 21 -1.87 -5.12 5.76
N GLY A 22 -2.56 -5.41 6.85
CA GLY A 22 -3.70 -6.31 6.90
C GLY A 22 -3.48 -7.56 7.74
N ILE A 23 -4.51 -8.40 7.75
CA ILE A 23 -4.56 -9.67 8.48
C ILE A 23 -3.55 -10.65 7.86
N LYS A 24 -2.80 -11.33 8.71
CA LYS A 24 -1.80 -12.34 8.35
C LYS A 24 -2.23 -13.74 8.74
N ARG A 25 -3.09 -13.85 9.75
CA ARG A 25 -3.72 -15.11 10.18
C ARG A 25 -5.19 -14.88 10.51
N PHE A 26 -6.05 -15.73 9.97
CA PHE A 26 -7.49 -15.70 10.21
C PHE A 26 -7.90 -16.64 11.34
N GLY A 27 -9.14 -16.51 11.81
CA GLY A 27 -9.67 -17.37 12.88
C GLY A 27 -9.65 -18.85 12.49
N GLY A 28 -9.20 -19.71 13.40
CA GLY A 28 -9.10 -21.16 13.18
C GLY A 28 -7.77 -21.64 12.58
N GLU A 29 -6.87 -20.72 12.21
CA GLU A 29 -5.53 -21.10 11.76
C GLU A 29 -4.61 -21.45 12.93
N ARG A 30 -3.80 -22.50 12.78
CA ARG A 30 -2.77 -22.85 13.78
C ARG A 30 -1.59 -21.88 13.64
N VAL A 31 -1.20 -21.27 14.75
CA VAL A 31 -0.06 -20.34 14.82
C VAL A 31 0.94 -20.79 15.88
N THR A 32 2.23 -20.56 15.61
CA THR A 32 3.29 -20.74 16.60
C THR A 32 3.48 -19.46 17.41
N ALA A 33 4.07 -19.58 18.60
CA ALA A 33 4.44 -18.42 19.40
C ALA A 33 5.34 -17.47 18.60
N GLY A 34 5.05 -16.17 18.66
CA GLY A 34 5.76 -15.14 17.90
C GLY A 34 5.24 -14.90 16.47
N SER A 35 4.23 -15.63 16.01
CA SER A 35 3.58 -15.36 14.72
C SER A 35 2.83 -14.01 14.72
N ILE A 36 2.92 -13.28 13.61
CA ILE A 36 2.17 -12.03 13.42
C ILE A 36 0.73 -12.37 13.00
N LEU A 37 -0.26 -11.82 13.71
CA LEU A 37 -1.68 -12.00 13.37
C LEU A 37 -2.20 -10.88 12.46
N VAL A 38 -1.84 -9.63 12.74
CA VAL A 38 -2.23 -8.46 11.96
C VAL A 38 -1.05 -7.48 11.87
N ARG A 39 -0.88 -6.85 10.71
CA ARG A 39 0.01 -5.71 10.53
C ARG A 39 -0.84 -4.49 10.20
N GLN A 40 -1.08 -3.61 11.17
CA GLN A 40 -1.94 -2.44 11.01
C GLN A 40 -1.24 -1.13 11.34
N ARG A 41 -1.87 -0.02 10.94
CA ARG A 41 -1.49 1.34 11.32
C ARG A 41 -2.50 1.85 12.34
N GLY A 42 -2.03 2.23 13.51
CA GLY A 42 -2.91 2.54 14.64
C GLY A 42 -3.58 1.29 15.22
N THR A 43 -4.38 1.47 16.27
CA THR A 43 -4.94 0.39 17.10
C THR A 43 -6.47 0.32 17.06
N LYS A 44 -7.08 0.62 15.91
CA LYS A 44 -8.52 0.40 15.69
C LYS A 44 -8.76 -0.88 14.91
#